data_AF-A0A962LDZ5-F1
#
_entry.id   AF-A0A962LDZ5-F1
#
_cell.length_a   1.000
_cell.length_b   1.000
_cell.length_c   1.000
_cell.angle_alpha   90.00
_cell.angle_beta   90.00
_cell.angle_gamma   90.00
#
_symmetry.space_group_name_H-M   'P 1'
#
loop_
_entity.id
_entity.type
_entity.pdbx_description
1 polymer ?
#
loop_
_entity_poly.entity_id
_entity_poly.type
_entity_poly.pdbx_seq_one_letter_code
_entity_poly.pdbx_strand_id
1 'polypeptide(L)'
;MTDSAGTLNTDTPAGLVAFADCELIAINPAIMLVINRRNGNQQIISPQVVEGLTNCTTFNTIAGHAALLANTRPELKGKQEMAAAALNNLRSAGMLLEAGDICAGLASPTARQPAPTRVFVITCDRPAAVERLLESMLRTSKLSQHDALFLVDDSRQPANREANREAVARFNLRSPRDMFYVGETAQEELRSGLAQALPAHAEGIRFLLDRSVWEGKKTYGRSRTLCLLLSVGYRALVMDDDILCQAVLPPITESGVGIGSGGMRKATFYPSEAELLRSGKPADFDPLAGHASLLGSTLEQALRQANNGPLQAPQLAGVNAALANVLQPDSPVLVTQCGSLGDPGTGGVHWAMHLGEDSVQRLLAAPHGWTAAIENRLTWLGSTRTNFFKMPFMSQLTGLDNSHLLPPYFPAFRGEDALFGAMLVAMHHHSVSLEYPWSVPHLPLESRNFNIQQPVAVAGGIPLFARYLTEHIDYKDTTDPQHNLNFLAQDALRMAARADADLLLDYRAELARGLAVQLHALQSQQAHTEKYQSVEWQGYLARGIDAIQQAITANQSPTGIRGIPENATEAELLGQFRTMARGFAAALAGWVEMRQVAAALTDQMISSNSILPR
;
A
#
# COMPACT_ATOMS: atom_id res chain seq x y z
N MET A 1 49.21 -44.99 19.11
CA MET A 1 49.81 -43.80 18.48
C MET A 1 48.77 -43.26 17.52
N THR A 2 47.96 -42.31 18.03
CA THR A 2 47.79 -40.93 17.50
C THR A 2 47.04 -40.95 16.17
N ASP A 3 45.71 -40.88 16.13
CA ASP A 3 44.80 -39.85 16.67
C ASP A 3 45.18 -38.44 16.18
N SER A 4 44.51 -38.00 15.12
CA SER A 4 44.50 -36.62 14.65
C SER A 4 43.06 -36.25 14.32
N ALA A 5 42.37 -35.74 15.33
CA ALA A 5 41.09 -35.07 15.23
C ALA A 5 41.25 -33.86 14.28
N GLY A 6 40.72 -34.01 13.07
CA GLY A 6 40.37 -32.87 12.23
C GLY A 6 39.13 -32.23 12.83
N THR A 7 39.33 -31.12 13.53
CA THR A 7 38.29 -30.18 13.94
C THR A 7 37.38 -29.89 12.76
N LEU A 8 36.15 -30.42 12.83
CA LEU A 8 35.02 -29.95 12.04
C LEU A 8 34.91 -28.44 12.29
N ASN A 9 35.25 -27.68 11.25
CA ASN A 9 35.01 -26.25 11.20
C ASN A 9 33.49 -26.06 11.20
N THR A 10 32.91 -25.84 12.39
CA THR A 10 31.51 -25.43 12.55
C THR A 10 31.40 -23.95 12.21
N ASP A 11 31.62 -23.60 10.94
CA ASP A 11 31.08 -22.38 10.37
C ASP A 11 29.57 -22.57 10.24
N THR A 12 28.90 -22.45 11.38
CA THR A 12 27.47 -22.16 11.42
C THR A 12 27.33 -20.84 10.67
N PRO A 13 26.46 -20.71 9.64
CA PRO A 13 26.28 -19.43 8.97
C PRO A 13 25.97 -18.38 10.04
N ALA A 14 26.83 -17.37 10.17
CA ALA A 14 26.69 -16.36 11.21
C ALA A 14 25.27 -15.81 11.19
N GLY A 15 24.50 -16.10 12.24
CA GLY A 15 23.07 -15.78 12.30
C GLY A 15 22.83 -14.30 12.05
N LEU A 16 21.81 -13.97 11.26
CA LEU A 16 21.39 -12.59 11.04
C LEU A 16 20.75 -12.04 12.31
N VAL A 17 21.16 -10.84 12.69
CA VAL A 17 20.66 -10.14 13.87
C VAL A 17 20.28 -8.70 13.56
N ALA A 18 19.43 -8.11 14.39
CA ALA A 18 19.08 -6.70 14.32
C ALA A 18 18.82 -6.13 15.72
N PHE A 19 19.03 -4.83 15.88
CA PHE A 19 18.63 -4.09 17.07
C PHE A 19 17.24 -3.47 16.83
N ALA A 20 16.22 -3.97 17.51
CA ALA A 20 14.87 -3.42 17.47
C ALA A 20 14.09 -3.80 18.74
N ASP A 21 12.91 -3.20 18.90
CA ASP A 21 11.96 -3.49 19.98
C ASP A 21 12.53 -3.36 21.40
N CYS A 22 13.32 -2.29 21.60
CA CYS A 22 13.87 -1.93 22.90
C CYS A 22 13.22 -0.63 23.41
N GLU A 23 12.97 -0.57 24.72
CA GLU A 23 12.69 0.68 25.42
C GLU A 23 13.99 1.39 25.76
N LEU A 24 14.07 2.68 25.44
CA LEU A 24 15.26 3.51 25.62
C LEU A 24 14.97 4.59 26.66
N ILE A 25 15.52 4.44 27.87
CA ILE A 25 15.29 5.34 28.99
C ILE A 25 16.58 6.07 29.33
N ALA A 26 16.65 7.36 29.00
CA ALA A 26 17.77 8.21 29.39
C ALA A 26 17.74 8.47 30.90
N ILE A 27 18.78 8.05 31.62
CA ILE A 27 18.92 8.33 33.06
C ILE A 27 19.68 9.64 33.27
N ASN A 28 20.79 9.80 32.54
CA ASN A 28 21.61 11.02 32.54
C ASN A 28 22.43 11.08 31.23
N PRO A 29 23.23 12.14 30.98
CA PRO A 29 23.99 12.29 29.74
C PRO A 29 24.99 11.17 29.41
N ALA A 30 25.36 10.33 30.38
CA ALA A 30 26.32 9.23 30.20
C ALA A 30 25.66 7.83 30.21
N ILE A 31 24.39 7.73 30.62
CA ILE A 31 23.75 6.45 30.96
C ILE A 31 22.35 6.39 30.35
N MET A 32 22.11 5.33 29.58
CA MET A 32 20.80 4.93 29.09
C MET A 32 20.49 3.50 29.55
N LEU A 33 19.29 3.27 30.10
CA LEU A 33 18.76 1.94 30.33
C LEU A 33 18.05 1.48 29.05
N VAL A 34 18.47 0.33 28.54
CA VAL A 34 17.89 -0.30 27.35
C VAL A 34 17.21 -1.58 27.79
N ILE A 35 15.90 -1.71 27.55
CA ILE A 35 15.10 -2.88 27.94
C ILE A 35 14.59 -3.54 26.66
N ASN A 36 14.98 -4.78 26.40
CA ASN A 36 14.39 -5.58 25.32
C ASN A 36 12.96 -5.96 25.69
N ARG A 37 11.98 -5.52 24.88
CA ARG A 37 10.56 -5.69 25.18
C ARG A 37 10.06 -7.12 25.00
N ARG A 38 10.77 -7.97 24.26
CA ARG A 38 10.37 -9.37 24.02
C ARG A 38 10.70 -10.30 25.18
N ASN A 39 11.85 -10.11 25.81
CA ASN A 39 12.36 -10.99 26.86
C ASN A 39 12.54 -10.29 28.22
N GLY A 40 12.39 -8.96 28.28
CA GLY A 40 12.57 -8.18 29.50
C GLY A 40 14.02 -7.97 29.92
N ASN A 41 14.99 -8.47 29.15
CA ASN A 41 16.41 -8.27 29.45
C ASN A 41 16.75 -6.78 29.38
N GLN A 42 17.59 -6.32 30.30
CA GLN A 42 17.96 -4.92 30.39
C GLN A 42 19.46 -4.73 30.54
N GLN A 43 19.97 -3.65 29.96
CA GLN A 43 21.37 -3.25 30.08
C GLN A 43 21.52 -1.74 30.23
N ILE A 44 22.56 -1.35 30.95
CA ILE A 44 23.06 0.02 30.94
C ILE A 44 24.02 0.17 29.77
N ILE A 45 23.68 1.08 28.84
CA ILE A 45 24.43 1.36 27.63
C ILE A 45 24.67 2.87 27.55
N SER A 46 25.81 3.31 27.03
CA SER A 46 26.04 4.74 26.81
C SER A 46 25.18 5.28 25.66
N PRO A 47 24.69 6.53 25.72
CA PRO A 47 23.87 7.10 24.65
C PRO A 47 24.50 7.04 23.24
N GLN A 48 25.82 7.22 23.15
CA GLN A 48 26.57 7.12 21.87
C GLN A 48 26.50 5.73 21.25
N VAL A 49 26.56 4.67 22.08
CA VAL A 49 26.42 3.29 21.60
C VAL A 49 24.99 3.05 21.15
N VAL A 50 23.99 3.52 21.89
CA VAL A 50 22.57 3.37 21.49
C VAL A 50 22.28 4.06 20.17
N GLU A 51 22.76 5.28 19.97
CA GLU A 51 22.65 5.99 18.68
C GLU A 51 23.32 5.19 17.55
N GLY A 52 24.38 4.42 17.85
CA GLY A 52 25.01 3.51 16.88
C GLY A 52 24.07 2.37 16.53
N LEU A 53 23.52 1.72 17.55
CA LEU A 53 22.59 0.61 17.41
C LEU A 53 21.30 0.99 16.69
N THR A 54 20.84 2.24 16.77
CA THR A 54 19.68 2.72 15.99
C THR A 54 19.92 2.70 14.47
N ASN A 55 21.17 2.52 14.01
CA ASN A 55 21.49 2.26 12.60
C ASN A 55 21.54 0.76 12.25
N CYS A 56 21.48 -0.14 13.24
CA CYS A 56 21.54 -1.60 13.09
C CYS A 56 20.14 -2.25 13.12
N THR A 57 19.14 -1.57 12.55
CA THR A 57 17.71 -1.96 12.64
C THR A 57 17.26 -2.95 11.57
N THR A 58 18.09 -3.23 10.57
CA THR A 58 17.85 -4.27 9.56
C THR A 58 18.61 -5.54 9.90
N PHE A 59 18.08 -6.70 9.54
CA PHE A 59 18.78 -7.97 9.77
C PHE A 59 20.05 -8.05 8.91
N ASN A 60 21.18 -8.19 9.59
CA ASN A 60 22.50 -8.36 8.98
C ASN A 60 23.37 -9.25 9.87
N THR A 61 24.49 -9.72 9.35
CA THR A 61 25.49 -10.40 10.17
C THR A 61 26.13 -9.40 11.15
N ILE A 62 26.67 -9.90 12.28
CA ILE A 62 27.45 -9.08 13.21
C ILE A 62 28.60 -8.36 12.48
N ALA A 63 29.28 -9.05 11.55
CA ALA A 63 30.35 -8.47 10.74
C ALA A 63 29.85 -7.34 9.84
N GLY A 64 28.67 -7.52 9.22
CA GLY A 64 28.02 -6.49 8.40
C GLY A 64 27.62 -5.26 9.20
N HIS A 65 27.04 -5.44 10.39
CA HIS A 65 26.74 -4.34 11.32
C HIS A 65 28.00 -3.63 11.82
N ALA A 66 29.04 -4.38 12.16
CA ALA A 66 30.31 -3.80 12.58
C ALA A 66 30.96 -2.95 11.48
N ALA A 67 30.91 -3.42 10.21
CA ALA A 67 31.38 -2.65 9.06
C ALA A 67 30.54 -1.38 8.83
N LEU A 68 29.21 -1.48 8.95
CA LEU A 68 28.32 -0.32 8.87
C LEU A 68 28.69 0.72 9.93
N LEU A 69 28.80 0.32 11.20
CA LEU A 69 29.17 1.22 12.30
C LEU A 69 30.55 1.85 12.11
N ALA A 70 31.53 1.10 11.62
CA ALA A 70 32.87 1.63 11.34
C ALA A 70 32.88 2.66 10.18
N ASN A 71 31.94 2.56 9.24
CA ASN A 71 31.81 3.47 8.11
C ASN A 71 30.97 4.71 8.44
N THR A 72 29.94 4.58 9.28
CA THR A 72 29.01 5.68 9.59
C THR A 72 29.43 6.48 10.82
N ARG A 73 30.26 5.91 11.72
CA ARG A 73 30.66 6.56 12.97
C ARG A 73 32.16 6.90 12.97
N PRO A 74 32.54 8.19 12.96
CA PRO A 74 33.94 8.62 12.98
C PRO A 74 34.77 7.99 14.10
N GLU A 75 34.18 7.82 15.29
CA GLU A 75 34.80 7.26 16.50
C GLU A 75 35.15 5.75 16.39
N LEU A 76 34.50 5.03 15.46
CA LEU A 76 34.70 3.60 15.20
C LEU A 76 35.50 3.33 13.91
N LYS A 77 35.94 4.37 13.20
CA LYS A 77 36.73 4.22 11.97
C LYS A 77 37.99 3.38 12.23
N GLY A 78 38.11 2.26 11.52
CA GLY A 78 39.20 1.29 11.69
C GLY A 78 39.12 0.40 12.94
N LYS A 79 38.03 0.46 13.72
CA LYS A 79 37.81 -0.33 14.95
C LYS A 79 36.70 -1.37 14.79
N GLN A 80 36.63 -2.01 13.63
CA GLN A 80 35.56 -2.96 13.29
C GLN A 80 35.52 -4.16 14.25
N GLU A 81 36.67 -4.69 14.68
CA GLU A 81 36.73 -5.80 15.65
C GLU A 81 36.10 -5.43 17.00
N MET A 82 36.32 -4.19 17.46
CA MET A 82 35.75 -3.68 18.70
C MET A 82 34.23 -3.55 18.60
N ALA A 83 33.72 -3.08 17.45
CA ALA A 83 32.28 -3.02 17.17
C ALA A 83 31.66 -4.43 17.14
N ALA A 84 32.33 -5.39 16.50
CA ALA A 84 31.88 -6.78 16.46
C ALA A 84 31.83 -7.41 17.86
N ALA A 85 32.85 -7.18 18.69
CA ALA A 85 32.86 -7.66 20.08
C ALA A 85 31.71 -7.08 20.91
N ALA A 86 31.43 -5.78 20.78
CA ALA A 86 30.31 -5.12 21.46
C ALA A 86 28.96 -5.71 21.02
N LEU A 87 28.76 -5.90 19.71
CA LEU A 87 27.54 -6.52 19.17
C LEU A 87 27.36 -7.97 19.62
N ASN A 88 28.45 -8.75 19.72
CA ASN A 88 28.40 -10.12 20.25
C ASN A 88 28.03 -10.16 21.75
N ASN A 89 28.50 -9.19 22.54
CA ASN A 89 28.09 -9.06 23.94
C ASN A 89 26.60 -8.73 24.07
N LEU A 90 26.09 -7.82 23.23
CA LEU A 90 24.66 -7.50 23.17
C LEU A 90 23.81 -8.70 22.74
N ARG A 91 24.27 -9.46 21.74
CA ARG A 91 23.65 -10.71 21.31
C ARG A 91 23.59 -11.73 22.45
N SER A 92 24.72 -11.96 23.13
CA SER A 92 24.81 -12.93 24.23
C SER A 92 23.93 -12.55 25.42
N ALA A 93 23.66 -11.26 25.60
CA ALA A 93 22.74 -10.75 26.59
C ALA A 93 21.26 -10.70 26.14
N GLY A 94 20.96 -11.19 24.94
CA GLY A 94 19.60 -11.19 24.38
C GLY A 94 19.07 -9.80 24.05
N MET A 95 19.93 -8.83 23.74
CA MET A 95 19.53 -7.47 23.35
C MET A 95 19.30 -7.31 21.84
N LEU A 96 19.68 -8.31 21.03
CA LEU A 96 19.46 -8.33 19.58
C LEU A 96 18.39 -9.35 19.23
N LEU A 97 17.60 -9.06 18.19
CA LEU A 97 16.67 -10.00 17.59
C LEU A 97 17.43 -10.95 16.66
N GLU A 98 17.19 -12.25 16.77
CA GLU A 98 17.73 -13.24 15.84
C GLU A 98 16.71 -13.59 14.74
N ALA A 99 17.17 -13.64 13.49
CA ALA A 99 16.31 -14.02 12.36
C ALA A 99 15.73 -15.44 12.51
N GLY A 100 16.48 -16.35 13.15
CA GLY A 100 16.01 -17.71 13.43
C GLY A 100 14.76 -17.74 14.31
N ASP A 101 14.71 -16.88 15.34
CA ASP A 101 13.57 -16.80 16.26
C ASP A 101 12.31 -16.28 15.55
N ILE A 102 12.47 -15.31 14.65
CA ILE A 102 11.37 -14.81 13.81
C ILE A 102 10.85 -15.91 12.90
N CYS A 103 11.73 -16.62 12.20
CA CYS A 103 11.35 -17.73 11.34
C CYS A 103 10.64 -18.85 12.11
N ALA A 104 11.14 -19.22 13.29
CA ALA A 104 10.53 -20.22 14.14
C ALA A 104 9.13 -19.79 14.61
N GLY A 105 8.96 -18.53 15.03
CA GLY A 105 7.66 -18.00 15.45
C GLY A 105 6.61 -18.01 14.33
N LEU A 106 7.02 -17.71 13.09
CA LEU A 106 6.14 -17.68 11.92
C LEU A 106 5.83 -19.06 11.33
N ALA A 107 6.52 -20.12 11.76
CA ALA A 107 6.35 -21.47 11.21
C ALA A 107 5.23 -22.27 11.90
N SER A 108 4.52 -21.68 12.88
CA SER A 108 3.45 -22.34 13.62
C SER A 108 2.19 -22.48 12.76
N PRO A 109 1.67 -23.70 12.53
CA PRO A 109 0.50 -23.90 11.67
C PRO A 109 -0.73 -23.15 12.17
N THR A 110 -1.26 -22.26 11.34
CA THR A 110 -2.53 -21.59 11.59
C THR A 110 -3.42 -21.73 10.37
N ALA A 111 -4.38 -22.65 10.42
CA ALA A 111 -5.32 -22.84 9.33
C ALA A 111 -6.52 -21.92 9.48
N ARG A 112 -6.83 -21.18 8.41
CA ARG A 112 -8.10 -20.47 8.25
C ARG A 112 -8.75 -20.86 6.93
N GLN A 113 -10.07 -21.00 6.94
CA GLN A 113 -10.87 -21.11 5.71
C GLN A 113 -11.26 -19.70 5.23
N PRO A 114 -10.86 -19.29 4.02
CA PRO A 114 -11.25 -18.00 3.47
C PRO A 114 -12.74 -17.95 3.13
N ALA A 115 -13.36 -16.78 3.27
CA ALA A 115 -14.75 -16.54 2.85
C ALA A 115 -14.93 -16.67 1.32
N PRO A 116 -16.15 -16.83 0.79
CA PRO A 116 -16.39 -16.78 -0.66
C PRO A 116 -15.99 -15.42 -1.27
N THR A 117 -15.75 -15.40 -2.58
CA THR A 117 -15.35 -14.18 -3.30
C THR A 117 -16.50 -13.56 -4.08
N ARG A 118 -16.62 -12.23 -4.04
CA ARG A 118 -17.41 -11.42 -4.97
C ARG A 118 -16.48 -10.57 -5.84
N VAL A 119 -16.79 -10.44 -7.13
CA VAL A 119 -15.97 -9.69 -8.10
C VAL A 119 -16.67 -8.40 -8.48
N PHE A 120 -15.91 -7.31 -8.55
CA PHE A 120 -16.42 -5.97 -8.81
C PHE A 120 -15.62 -5.31 -9.93
N VAL A 121 -16.32 -4.73 -10.90
CA VAL A 121 -15.77 -3.78 -11.86
C VAL A 121 -16.26 -2.39 -11.45
N ILE A 122 -15.35 -1.42 -11.32
CA ILE A 122 -15.72 -0.02 -11.06
C ILE A 122 -15.53 0.82 -12.32
N THR A 123 -16.50 1.69 -12.61
CA THR A 123 -16.42 2.57 -13.79
C THR A 123 -17.02 3.95 -13.51
N CYS A 124 -16.60 4.95 -14.30
CA CYS A 124 -17.20 6.27 -14.34
C CYS A 124 -16.99 6.90 -15.72
N ASP A 125 -18.07 7.03 -16.49
CA ASP A 125 -18.11 7.64 -17.82
C ASP A 125 -17.20 6.98 -18.87
N ARG A 126 -16.96 5.66 -18.76
CA ARG A 126 -16.03 4.91 -19.63
C ARG A 126 -16.60 3.60 -20.21
N PRO A 127 -17.71 3.63 -20.97
CA PRO A 127 -18.36 2.43 -21.50
C PRO A 127 -17.48 1.57 -22.42
N ALA A 128 -16.63 2.18 -23.25
CA ALA A 128 -15.71 1.43 -24.10
C ALA A 128 -14.66 0.64 -23.29
N ALA A 129 -14.25 1.15 -22.12
CA ALA A 129 -13.31 0.45 -21.25
C ALA A 129 -14.00 -0.76 -20.60
N VAL A 130 -15.24 -0.56 -20.12
CA VAL A 130 -16.10 -1.63 -19.58
C VAL A 130 -16.28 -2.75 -20.60
N GLU A 131 -16.69 -2.45 -21.83
CA GLU A 131 -16.89 -3.47 -22.87
C GLU A 131 -15.62 -4.29 -23.12
N ARG A 132 -14.46 -3.63 -23.22
CA ARG A 132 -13.17 -4.29 -23.42
C ARG A 132 -12.80 -5.20 -22.24
N LEU A 133 -13.00 -4.74 -21.02
CA LEU A 133 -12.74 -5.54 -19.83
C LEU A 133 -13.68 -6.75 -19.77
N LEU A 134 -14.99 -6.57 -19.96
CA LEU A 134 -15.97 -7.65 -19.91
C LEU A 134 -15.68 -8.73 -20.98
N GLU A 135 -15.24 -8.34 -22.18
CA GLU A 135 -14.80 -9.32 -23.18
C GLU A 135 -13.55 -10.09 -22.78
N SER A 136 -12.60 -9.43 -22.12
CA SER A 136 -11.43 -10.13 -21.59
C SER A 136 -11.82 -11.09 -20.45
N MET A 137 -12.80 -10.75 -19.63
CA MET A 137 -13.32 -11.62 -18.57
C MET A 137 -13.99 -12.88 -19.14
N LEU A 138 -14.69 -12.79 -20.28
CA LEU A 138 -15.30 -13.97 -20.92
C LEU A 138 -14.28 -15.00 -21.42
N ARG A 139 -13.00 -14.64 -21.52
CA ARG A 139 -11.90 -15.57 -21.84
C ARG A 139 -11.43 -16.35 -20.61
N THR A 140 -11.84 -15.95 -19.41
CA THR A 140 -11.53 -16.61 -18.15
C THR A 140 -12.41 -17.83 -17.92
N SER A 141 -11.82 -18.96 -17.57
CA SER A 141 -12.53 -20.24 -17.42
C SER A 141 -13.20 -20.47 -16.05
N LYS A 142 -13.05 -19.55 -15.09
CA LYS A 142 -13.43 -19.77 -13.68
C LYS A 142 -14.43 -18.76 -13.10
N LEU A 143 -15.17 -18.02 -13.91
CA LEU A 143 -16.12 -17.01 -13.40
C LEU A 143 -17.22 -17.60 -12.49
N SER A 144 -17.61 -18.86 -12.70
CA SER A 144 -18.64 -19.55 -11.89
C SER A 144 -18.20 -19.87 -10.46
N GLN A 145 -16.90 -19.83 -10.14
CA GLN A 145 -16.40 -20.09 -8.79
C GLN A 145 -16.71 -18.94 -7.81
N HIS A 146 -16.98 -17.74 -8.33
CA HIS A 146 -17.26 -16.56 -7.53
C HIS A 146 -18.74 -16.52 -7.15
N ASP A 147 -19.05 -16.03 -5.96
CA ASP A 147 -20.41 -15.93 -5.42
C ASP A 147 -21.30 -15.04 -6.30
N ALA A 148 -20.79 -13.88 -6.68
CA ALA A 148 -21.46 -12.93 -7.56
C ALA A 148 -20.46 -12.01 -8.27
N LEU A 149 -20.87 -11.46 -9.41
CA LEU A 149 -20.15 -10.45 -10.17
C LEU A 149 -20.95 -9.15 -10.18
N PHE A 150 -20.30 -8.01 -10.07
CA PHE A 150 -20.94 -6.69 -10.05
C PHE A 150 -20.22 -5.70 -10.96
N LEU A 151 -20.97 -4.86 -11.65
CA LEU A 151 -20.49 -3.60 -12.20
C LEU A 151 -21.04 -2.44 -11.35
N VAL A 152 -20.17 -1.69 -10.69
CA VAL A 152 -20.51 -0.51 -9.89
C VAL A 152 -20.28 0.74 -10.73
N ASP A 153 -21.38 1.38 -11.13
CA ASP A 153 -21.35 2.47 -12.10
C ASP A 153 -21.48 3.85 -11.45
N ASP A 154 -20.37 4.59 -11.43
CA ASP A 154 -20.29 5.96 -10.92
C ASP A 154 -20.49 7.02 -12.02
N SER A 155 -20.84 6.62 -13.25
CA SER A 155 -20.94 7.50 -14.42
C SER A 155 -21.93 8.65 -14.19
N ARG A 156 -21.53 9.84 -14.61
CA ARG A 156 -22.33 11.06 -14.47
C ARG A 156 -23.27 11.25 -15.65
N GLN A 157 -22.88 10.78 -16.84
CA GLN A 157 -23.67 10.95 -18.04
C GLN A 157 -24.72 9.83 -18.18
N PRO A 158 -26.02 10.17 -18.35
CA PRO A 158 -27.06 9.17 -18.54
C PRO A 158 -26.80 8.19 -19.69
N ALA A 159 -26.24 8.68 -20.81
CA ALA A 159 -25.90 7.84 -21.96
C ALA A 159 -24.80 6.80 -21.63
N ASN A 160 -23.81 7.17 -20.81
CA ASN A 160 -22.78 6.23 -20.38
C ASN A 160 -23.35 5.16 -19.44
N ARG A 161 -24.27 5.54 -18.54
CA ARG A 161 -24.98 4.59 -17.67
C ARG A 161 -25.80 3.59 -18.47
N GLU A 162 -26.46 4.05 -19.52
CA GLU A 162 -27.21 3.19 -20.42
C GLU A 162 -26.30 2.18 -21.13
N ALA A 163 -25.22 2.67 -21.75
CA ALA A 163 -24.25 1.83 -22.46
C ALA A 163 -23.58 0.80 -21.52
N ASN A 164 -23.22 1.20 -20.30
CA ASN A 164 -22.68 0.29 -19.29
C ASN A 164 -23.70 -0.79 -18.92
N ARG A 165 -24.96 -0.43 -18.66
CA ARG A 165 -26.03 -1.39 -18.35
C ARG A 165 -26.21 -2.40 -19.49
N GLU A 166 -26.23 -1.92 -20.73
CA GLU A 166 -26.36 -2.78 -21.91
C GLU A 166 -25.14 -3.72 -22.07
N ALA A 167 -23.93 -3.23 -21.79
CA ALA A 167 -22.72 -4.05 -21.81
C ALA A 167 -22.80 -5.21 -20.81
N VAL A 168 -23.32 -4.98 -19.59
CA VAL A 168 -23.55 -6.05 -18.61
C VAL A 168 -24.63 -7.02 -19.10
N ALA A 169 -25.73 -6.54 -19.67
CA ALA A 169 -26.77 -7.42 -20.24
C ALA A 169 -26.20 -8.34 -21.34
N ARG A 170 -25.37 -7.81 -22.26
CA ARG A 170 -24.71 -8.61 -23.30
C ARG A 170 -23.68 -9.59 -22.74
N PHE A 171 -22.95 -9.21 -21.69
CA PHE A 171 -22.04 -10.10 -20.98
C PHE A 171 -22.77 -11.30 -20.38
N ASN A 172 -23.93 -11.08 -19.75
CA ASN A 172 -24.73 -12.15 -19.13
C ASN A 172 -25.25 -13.19 -20.14
N LEU A 173 -25.44 -12.82 -21.41
CA LEU A 173 -25.82 -13.78 -22.46
C LEU A 173 -24.75 -14.85 -22.75
N ARG A 174 -23.50 -14.60 -22.35
CA ARG A 174 -22.34 -15.45 -22.66
C ARG A 174 -21.59 -15.94 -21.42
N SER A 175 -21.75 -15.27 -20.29
CA SER A 175 -21.06 -15.59 -19.05
C SER A 175 -21.67 -16.82 -18.37
N PRO A 176 -20.86 -17.71 -17.76
CA PRO A 176 -21.38 -18.79 -16.92
C PRO A 176 -21.91 -18.31 -15.55
N ARG A 177 -21.76 -17.02 -15.23
CA ARG A 177 -22.25 -16.38 -14.01
C ARG A 177 -22.77 -14.99 -14.34
N ASP A 178 -24.01 -14.70 -13.96
CA ASP A 178 -24.59 -13.38 -14.17
C ASP A 178 -23.85 -12.31 -13.36
N MET A 179 -23.72 -11.14 -13.99
CA MET A 179 -23.24 -9.91 -13.40
C MET A 179 -24.41 -8.96 -13.12
N PHE A 180 -24.43 -8.43 -11.90
CA PHE A 180 -25.38 -7.41 -11.47
C PHE A 180 -24.88 -6.01 -11.84
N TYR A 181 -25.81 -5.11 -12.17
CA TYR A 181 -25.53 -3.72 -12.52
C TYR A 181 -25.98 -2.79 -11.39
N VAL A 182 -25.02 -2.15 -10.73
CA VAL A 182 -25.24 -1.22 -9.61
C VAL A 182 -25.11 0.22 -10.10
N GLY A 183 -26.13 0.67 -10.84
CA GLY A 183 -26.27 2.06 -11.31
C GLY A 183 -26.91 2.99 -10.29
N GLU A 184 -27.29 4.20 -10.73
CA GLU A 184 -27.85 5.27 -9.88
C GLU A 184 -29.03 4.81 -9.01
N THR A 185 -30.01 4.10 -9.58
CA THR A 185 -31.19 3.62 -8.84
C THR A 185 -30.82 2.64 -7.73
N ALA A 186 -29.94 1.67 -8.01
CA ALA A 186 -29.50 0.68 -7.04
C ALA A 186 -28.67 1.32 -5.91
N GLN A 187 -27.83 2.31 -6.24
CA GLN A 187 -27.07 3.07 -5.24
C GLN A 187 -28.00 3.89 -4.35
N GLU A 188 -29.04 4.50 -4.91
CA GLU A 188 -30.04 5.25 -4.15
C GLU A 188 -30.90 4.35 -3.26
N GLU A 189 -31.29 3.16 -3.74
CA GLU A 189 -31.98 2.13 -2.94
C GLU A 189 -31.13 1.73 -1.73
N LEU A 190 -29.84 1.43 -1.93
CA LEU A 190 -28.92 1.11 -0.84
C LEU A 190 -28.76 2.28 0.14
N ARG A 191 -28.55 3.50 -0.36
CA ARG A 191 -28.36 4.70 0.48
C ARG A 191 -29.60 5.03 1.31
N SER A 192 -30.77 5.00 0.68
CA SER A 192 -32.05 5.28 1.35
C SER A 192 -32.40 4.19 2.38
N GLY A 193 -32.19 2.92 2.04
CA GLY A 193 -32.36 1.80 2.97
C GLY A 193 -31.45 1.92 4.19
N LEU A 194 -30.17 2.28 4.00
CA LEU A 194 -29.24 2.57 5.10
C LEU A 194 -29.73 3.74 5.96
N ALA A 195 -30.12 4.86 5.35
CA ALA A 195 -30.57 6.05 6.09
C ALA A 195 -31.87 5.81 6.87
N GLN A 196 -32.77 4.98 6.33
CA GLN A 196 -34.01 4.58 7.00
C GLN A 196 -33.74 3.68 8.21
N ALA A 197 -32.83 2.71 8.06
CA ALA A 197 -32.46 1.80 9.14
C ALA A 197 -31.60 2.48 10.23
N LEU A 198 -30.78 3.46 9.83
CA LEU A 198 -29.79 4.11 10.69
C LEU A 198 -29.93 5.64 10.65
N PRO A 199 -31.07 6.22 11.08
CA PRO A 199 -31.30 7.66 11.02
C PRO A 199 -30.27 8.46 11.84
N ALA A 200 -29.73 7.89 12.92
CA ALA A 200 -28.68 8.49 13.72
C ALA A 200 -27.34 8.68 12.96
N HIS A 201 -27.14 7.93 11.87
CA HIS A 201 -25.92 7.98 11.05
C HIS A 201 -26.16 8.57 9.66
N ALA A 202 -27.31 9.23 9.44
CA ALA A 202 -27.69 9.77 8.13
C ALA A 202 -26.63 10.73 7.54
N GLU A 203 -25.96 11.54 8.36
CA GLU A 203 -24.89 12.43 7.88
C GLU A 203 -23.68 11.67 7.35
N GLY A 204 -23.25 10.62 8.04
CA GLY A 204 -22.14 9.77 7.62
C GLY A 204 -22.47 8.96 6.35
N ILE A 205 -23.70 8.43 6.28
CA ILE A 205 -24.20 7.73 5.08
C ILE A 205 -24.21 8.68 3.88
N ARG A 206 -24.73 9.89 4.07
CA ARG A 206 -24.75 10.93 3.03
C ARG A 206 -23.32 11.30 2.62
N PHE A 207 -22.40 11.50 3.57
CA PHE A 207 -21.01 11.81 3.28
C PHE A 207 -20.35 10.75 2.39
N LEU A 208 -20.56 9.46 2.68
CA LEU A 208 -19.95 8.37 1.93
C LEU A 208 -20.57 8.15 0.55
N LEU A 209 -21.90 8.21 0.44
CA LEU A 209 -22.62 7.64 -0.69
C LEU A 209 -23.35 8.66 -1.56
N ASP A 210 -23.67 9.84 -1.03
CA ASP A 210 -24.41 10.86 -1.80
C ASP A 210 -23.47 11.55 -2.79
N ARG A 211 -23.75 11.34 -4.08
CA ARG A 211 -22.98 11.93 -5.19
C ARG A 211 -23.02 13.46 -5.17
N SER A 212 -24.12 14.07 -4.72
CA SER A 212 -24.28 15.52 -4.72
C SER A 212 -23.32 16.23 -3.78
N VAL A 213 -22.90 15.56 -2.69
CA VAL A 213 -21.88 16.08 -1.75
C VAL A 213 -20.54 16.29 -2.44
N TRP A 214 -20.27 15.54 -3.51
CA TRP A 214 -18.98 15.51 -4.22
C TRP A 214 -19.09 16.01 -5.66
N GLU A 215 -20.09 16.85 -5.96
CA GLU A 215 -20.27 17.41 -7.29
C GLU A 215 -19.00 18.12 -7.80
N GLY A 216 -18.67 17.87 -9.07
CA GLY A 216 -17.45 18.40 -9.70
C GLY A 216 -16.14 17.78 -9.20
N LYS A 217 -16.17 16.87 -8.22
CA LYS A 217 -14.97 16.17 -7.72
C LYS A 217 -14.87 14.76 -8.32
N LYS A 218 -13.63 14.26 -8.45
CA LYS A 218 -13.38 12.87 -8.83
C LYS A 218 -13.65 11.96 -7.63
N THR A 219 -14.47 10.93 -7.80
CA THR A 219 -15.07 10.12 -6.72
C THR A 219 -14.52 8.69 -6.65
N TYR A 220 -13.19 8.56 -6.79
CA TYR A 220 -12.52 7.25 -6.87
C TYR A 220 -12.87 6.33 -5.69
N GLY A 221 -12.94 6.87 -4.47
CA GLY A 221 -13.23 6.09 -3.26
C GLY A 221 -14.69 5.71 -3.10
N ARG A 222 -15.65 6.47 -3.67
CA ARG A 222 -17.08 6.17 -3.51
C ARG A 222 -17.46 4.80 -4.07
N SER A 223 -17.03 4.48 -5.28
CA SER A 223 -17.28 3.15 -5.89
C SER A 223 -16.63 2.02 -5.10
N ARG A 224 -15.44 2.25 -4.52
CA ARG A 224 -14.77 1.27 -3.66
C ARG A 224 -15.51 1.06 -2.34
N THR A 225 -16.03 2.13 -1.73
CA THR A 225 -16.91 2.03 -0.54
C THR A 225 -18.20 1.27 -0.86
N LEU A 226 -18.80 1.46 -2.02
CA LEU A 226 -19.94 0.64 -2.48
C LEU A 226 -19.55 -0.84 -2.61
N CYS A 227 -18.38 -1.15 -3.18
CA CYS A 227 -17.88 -2.53 -3.24
C CYS A 227 -17.75 -3.15 -1.83
N LEU A 228 -17.28 -2.38 -0.84
CA LEU A 228 -17.19 -2.83 0.56
C LEU A 228 -18.57 -3.08 1.18
N LEU A 229 -19.57 -2.23 0.93
CA LEU A 229 -20.93 -2.45 1.44
C LEU A 229 -21.60 -3.67 0.80
N LEU A 230 -21.36 -3.91 -0.49
CA LEU A 230 -21.89 -5.05 -1.25
C LEU A 230 -21.16 -6.38 -0.99
N SER A 231 -20.09 -6.38 -0.18
CA SER A 231 -19.25 -7.57 0.05
C SER A 231 -19.00 -7.85 1.53
N VAL A 232 -19.82 -7.30 2.44
CA VAL A 232 -19.68 -7.56 3.87
C VAL A 232 -19.79 -9.07 4.13
N GLY A 233 -18.75 -9.66 4.74
CA GLY A 233 -18.67 -11.11 4.97
C GLY A 233 -18.00 -11.90 3.82
N TYR A 234 -17.64 -11.24 2.73
CA TYR A 234 -17.01 -11.85 1.54
C TYR A 234 -15.60 -11.30 1.31
N ARG A 235 -14.84 -11.96 0.46
CA ARG A 235 -13.64 -11.40 -0.15
C ARG A 235 -14.01 -10.64 -1.42
N ALA A 236 -13.66 -9.37 -1.53
CA ALA A 236 -13.94 -8.55 -2.70
C ALA A 236 -12.73 -8.51 -3.65
N LEU A 237 -12.92 -8.87 -4.91
CA LEU A 237 -11.93 -8.67 -5.97
C LEU A 237 -12.36 -7.47 -6.81
N VAL A 238 -11.68 -6.33 -6.69
CA VAL A 238 -12.07 -5.06 -7.31
C VAL A 238 -11.15 -4.71 -8.47
N MET A 239 -11.73 -4.54 -9.65
CA MET A 239 -11.08 -4.23 -10.92
C MET A 239 -11.43 -2.83 -11.40
N ASP A 240 -10.43 -2.07 -11.83
CA ASP A 240 -10.61 -0.87 -12.64
C ASP A 240 -11.04 -1.28 -14.06
N ASP A 241 -11.82 -0.44 -14.74
CA ASP A 241 -12.35 -0.72 -16.09
C ASP A 241 -11.30 -0.68 -17.22
N ASP A 242 -10.11 -0.14 -16.98
CA ASP A 242 -9.08 0.11 -17.99
C ASP A 242 -7.97 -0.96 -18.03
N ILE A 243 -8.23 -2.13 -17.42
CA ILE A 243 -7.36 -3.30 -17.52
C ILE A 243 -7.91 -4.39 -18.44
N LEU A 244 -7.08 -5.37 -18.75
CA LEU A 244 -7.50 -6.67 -19.28
C LEU A 244 -7.49 -7.71 -18.15
N CYS A 245 -8.50 -8.58 -18.11
CA CYS A 245 -8.58 -9.72 -17.20
C CYS A 245 -7.63 -10.85 -17.64
N GLN A 246 -6.33 -10.57 -17.57
CA GLN A 246 -5.26 -11.51 -17.90
C GLN A 246 -4.11 -11.33 -16.91
N ALA A 247 -3.65 -12.43 -16.32
CA ALA A 247 -2.41 -12.42 -15.54
C ALA A 247 -1.21 -12.57 -16.49
N VAL A 248 -0.20 -11.73 -16.29
CA VAL A 248 1.03 -11.72 -17.07
C VAL A 248 2.22 -11.91 -16.12
N LEU A 249 3.05 -12.91 -16.41
CA LEU A 249 4.25 -13.19 -15.64
C LEU A 249 5.28 -12.06 -15.82
N PRO A 250 6.03 -11.73 -14.76
CA PRO A 250 6.96 -10.61 -14.79
C PRO A 250 8.14 -10.93 -15.71
N PRO A 251 8.70 -9.92 -16.39
CA PRO A 251 9.91 -10.08 -17.20
C PRO A 251 11.17 -10.37 -16.35
N ILE A 252 11.08 -10.17 -15.03
CA ILE A 252 12.15 -10.38 -14.07
C ILE A 252 11.60 -11.23 -12.92
N THR A 253 12.29 -12.32 -12.60
CA THR A 253 11.91 -13.24 -11.52
C THR A 253 13.05 -13.44 -10.54
N GLU A 254 12.73 -13.44 -9.24
CA GLU A 254 13.65 -13.80 -8.16
C GLU A 254 13.07 -14.96 -7.35
N SER A 255 13.94 -15.71 -6.67
CA SER A 255 13.51 -16.84 -5.83
C SER A 255 13.04 -16.40 -4.43
N GLY A 256 12.17 -17.23 -3.83
CA GLY A 256 11.69 -17.06 -2.47
C GLY A 256 10.66 -15.95 -2.34
N VAL A 257 10.48 -15.43 -1.12
CA VAL A 257 9.58 -14.32 -0.81
C VAL A 257 10.36 -13.11 -0.29
N GLY A 258 9.78 -11.92 -0.39
CA GLY A 258 10.29 -10.71 0.27
C GLY A 258 9.36 -10.21 1.38
N ILE A 259 9.94 -9.58 2.39
CA ILE A 259 9.25 -8.91 3.49
C ILE A 259 9.79 -7.49 3.54
N GLY A 260 8.95 -6.47 3.33
CA GLY A 260 9.50 -5.13 3.23
C GLY A 260 8.48 -4.02 3.00
N SER A 261 9.01 -2.88 2.58
CA SER A 261 8.27 -1.69 2.20
C SER A 261 8.30 -1.46 0.68
N GLY A 262 7.65 -0.39 0.20
CA GLY A 262 7.33 -0.15 -1.22
C GLY A 262 8.50 -0.09 -2.22
N GLY A 263 9.76 -0.11 -1.78
CA GLY A 263 10.94 -0.15 -2.66
C GLY A 263 11.19 -1.49 -3.37
N MET A 264 10.31 -2.48 -3.20
CA MET A 264 10.47 -3.82 -3.80
C MET A 264 9.95 -3.95 -5.23
N ARG A 265 9.14 -2.99 -5.72
CA ARG A 265 8.72 -2.99 -7.13
C ARG A 265 9.90 -2.67 -8.04
N LYS A 266 9.99 -3.40 -9.15
CA LYS A 266 10.95 -3.18 -10.23
C LYS A 266 10.24 -2.62 -11.45
N ALA A 267 11.00 -1.94 -12.31
CA ALA A 267 10.50 -1.43 -13.58
C ALA A 267 11.33 -1.87 -14.79
N THR A 268 10.63 -2.08 -15.91
CA THR A 268 11.19 -2.15 -17.27
C THR A 268 10.40 -1.20 -18.19
N PHE A 269 11.04 -0.74 -19.26
CA PHE A 269 10.54 0.34 -20.11
C PHE A 269 10.53 -0.07 -21.57
N TYR A 270 9.45 0.24 -22.29
CA TYR A 270 9.22 -0.21 -23.66
C TYR A 270 9.00 0.98 -24.60
N PRO A 271 9.56 0.96 -25.82
CA PRO A 271 9.42 2.07 -26.78
C PRO A 271 8.05 2.08 -27.48
N SER A 272 7.31 0.97 -27.47
CA SER A 272 6.02 0.83 -28.16
C SER A 272 5.09 -0.17 -27.48
N GLU A 273 3.78 0.00 -27.67
CA GLU A 273 2.76 -0.95 -27.19
C GLU A 273 3.00 -2.35 -27.73
N ALA A 274 3.45 -2.47 -28.99
CA ALA A 274 3.76 -3.76 -29.60
C ALA A 274 4.93 -4.47 -28.90
N GLU A 275 5.93 -3.75 -28.38
CA GLU A 275 7.01 -4.34 -27.58
C GLU A 275 6.55 -4.67 -26.16
N LEU A 276 5.77 -3.78 -25.53
CA LEU A 276 5.16 -4.02 -24.22
C LEU A 276 4.35 -5.33 -24.22
N LEU A 277 3.43 -5.49 -25.17
CA LEU A 277 2.56 -6.67 -25.26
C LEU A 277 3.33 -7.95 -25.59
N ARG A 278 4.41 -7.86 -26.39
CA ARG A 278 5.29 -9.02 -26.68
C ARG A 278 6.18 -9.42 -25.50
N SER A 279 6.46 -8.49 -24.59
CA SER A 279 7.30 -8.76 -23.43
C SER A 279 6.59 -9.59 -22.36
N GLY A 280 5.27 -9.49 -22.30
CA GLY A 280 4.44 -10.19 -21.33
C GLY A 280 4.22 -11.64 -21.72
N LYS A 281 4.57 -12.59 -20.84
CA LYS A 281 4.14 -13.98 -20.97
C LYS A 281 2.83 -14.19 -20.19
N PRO A 282 1.71 -14.54 -20.83
CA PRO A 282 0.49 -14.87 -20.11
C PRO A 282 0.74 -16.00 -19.11
N ALA A 283 0.18 -15.87 -17.91
CA ALA A 283 0.12 -16.96 -16.95
C ALA A 283 -0.90 -18.04 -17.39
N ASP A 284 -0.80 -19.22 -16.80
CA ASP A 284 -1.73 -20.35 -17.01
C ASP A 284 -2.97 -20.29 -16.10
N PHE A 285 -3.12 -19.21 -15.33
CA PHE A 285 -4.27 -18.92 -14.48
C PHE A 285 -4.90 -17.57 -14.82
N ASP A 286 -6.18 -17.42 -14.51
CA ASP A 286 -6.86 -16.13 -14.58
C ASP A 286 -6.56 -15.27 -13.34
N PRO A 287 -6.52 -13.93 -13.48
CA PRO A 287 -6.10 -13.07 -12.39
C PRO A 287 -7.09 -13.04 -11.21
N LEU A 288 -8.37 -13.38 -11.41
CA LEU A 288 -9.36 -13.45 -10.32
C LEU A 288 -9.07 -14.63 -9.39
N ALA A 289 -8.85 -15.82 -9.95
CA ALA A 289 -8.37 -16.98 -9.20
C ALA A 289 -7.00 -16.73 -8.56
N GLY A 290 -6.12 -16.02 -9.28
CA GLY A 290 -4.83 -15.57 -8.77
C GLY A 290 -4.96 -14.79 -7.47
N HIS A 291 -5.78 -13.73 -7.44
CA HIS A 291 -6.02 -12.96 -6.21
C HIS A 291 -6.68 -13.78 -5.10
N ALA A 292 -7.68 -14.59 -5.45
CA ALA A 292 -8.41 -15.41 -4.50
C ALA A 292 -7.54 -16.49 -3.81
N SER A 293 -6.35 -16.80 -4.33
CA SER A 293 -5.53 -17.90 -3.82
C SER A 293 -5.03 -17.68 -2.39
N LEU A 294 -4.49 -16.50 -2.07
CA LEU A 294 -3.94 -16.18 -0.75
C LEU A 294 -4.73 -15.11 0.02
N LEU A 295 -5.71 -14.45 -0.61
CA LEU A 295 -6.55 -13.47 0.07
C LEU A 295 -7.37 -14.12 1.20
N GLY A 296 -7.28 -13.57 2.42
CA GLY A 296 -7.95 -14.09 3.62
C GLY A 296 -7.30 -15.34 4.24
N SER A 297 -6.15 -15.77 3.72
CA SER A 297 -5.29 -16.76 4.38
C SER A 297 -4.52 -16.13 5.54
N THR A 298 -3.91 -16.97 6.38
CA THR A 298 -2.95 -16.52 7.39
C THR A 298 -1.58 -16.30 6.76
N LEU A 299 -0.72 -15.49 7.40
CA LEU A 299 0.64 -15.26 6.94
C LEU A 299 1.44 -16.55 6.86
N GLU A 300 1.27 -17.47 7.81
CA GLU A 300 1.95 -18.77 7.78
C GLU A 300 1.56 -19.60 6.54
N GLN A 301 0.25 -19.69 6.24
CA GLN A 301 -0.24 -20.37 5.04
C GLN A 301 0.32 -19.72 3.77
N ALA A 302 0.26 -18.39 3.70
CA ALA A 302 0.75 -17.62 2.56
C ALA A 302 2.25 -17.79 2.36
N LEU A 303 3.05 -17.78 3.43
CA LEU A 303 4.48 -18.04 3.38
C LEU A 303 4.75 -19.46 2.88
N ARG A 304 4.08 -20.48 3.44
CA ARG A 304 4.27 -21.87 2.98
C ARG A 304 3.99 -22.05 1.51
N GLN A 305 2.88 -21.49 1.03
CA GLN A 305 2.49 -21.63 -0.37
C GLN A 305 3.39 -20.82 -1.30
N ALA A 306 3.70 -19.57 -0.97
CA ALA A 306 4.51 -18.70 -1.83
C ALA A 306 6.01 -19.05 -1.82
N ASN A 307 6.51 -19.60 -0.71
CA ASN A 307 7.92 -19.92 -0.52
C ASN A 307 8.25 -21.41 -0.70
N ASN A 308 7.25 -22.25 -1.01
CA ASN A 308 7.36 -23.72 -1.01
C ASN A 308 7.88 -24.28 0.33
N GLY A 309 7.49 -23.67 1.44
CA GLY A 309 7.98 -24.00 2.79
C GLY A 309 7.99 -22.81 3.74
N PRO A 310 8.42 -22.98 5.00
CA PRO A 310 8.50 -21.88 5.96
C PRO A 310 9.54 -20.84 5.53
N LEU A 311 9.40 -19.61 6.04
CA LEU A 311 10.39 -18.55 5.86
C LEU A 311 11.75 -18.97 6.42
N GLN A 312 12.83 -18.74 5.67
CA GLN A 312 14.20 -19.05 6.08
C GLN A 312 14.97 -17.80 6.49
N ALA A 313 15.86 -17.93 7.47
CA ALA A 313 16.62 -16.80 8.01
C ALA A 313 17.34 -15.94 6.94
N PRO A 314 18.00 -16.51 5.90
CA PRO A 314 18.64 -15.69 4.85
C PRO A 314 17.68 -14.76 4.09
N GLN A 315 16.38 -15.06 4.07
CA GLN A 315 15.36 -14.23 3.41
C GLN A 315 15.02 -12.96 4.21
N LEU A 316 15.45 -12.87 5.47
CA LEU A 316 15.33 -11.66 6.28
C LEU A 316 16.50 -10.69 6.06
N ALA A 317 17.55 -11.03 5.31
CA ALA A 317 18.67 -10.13 5.08
C ALA A 317 18.19 -8.77 4.52
N GLY A 318 18.56 -7.68 5.21
CA GLY A 318 18.17 -6.32 4.86
C GLY A 318 16.73 -5.93 5.25
N VAL A 319 15.92 -6.86 5.77
CA VAL A 319 14.56 -6.58 6.24
C VAL A 319 14.62 -5.77 7.54
N ASN A 320 13.80 -4.72 7.62
CA ASN A 320 13.65 -3.94 8.85
C ASN A 320 13.05 -4.81 9.97
N ALA A 321 13.74 -4.87 11.11
CA ALA A 321 13.35 -5.78 12.17
C ALA A 321 12.10 -5.32 12.93
N ALA A 322 11.79 -4.02 12.98
CA ALA A 322 10.53 -3.54 13.55
C ALA A 322 9.33 -4.04 12.73
N LEU A 323 9.45 -4.07 11.40
CA LEU A 323 8.45 -4.66 10.51
C LEU A 323 8.30 -6.17 10.75
N ALA A 324 9.40 -6.91 10.78
CA ALA A 324 9.33 -8.36 10.95
C ALA A 324 8.80 -8.78 12.33
N ASN A 325 9.10 -7.98 13.36
CA ASN A 325 8.75 -8.28 14.75
C ASN A 325 7.25 -8.18 15.05
N VAL A 326 6.48 -7.41 14.26
CA VAL A 326 5.02 -7.26 14.44
C VAL A 326 4.20 -8.33 13.69
N LEU A 327 4.87 -9.22 12.94
CA LEU A 327 4.24 -10.29 12.19
C LEU A 327 3.98 -11.51 13.08
N GLN A 328 2.81 -12.11 12.91
CA GLN A 328 2.37 -13.30 13.64
C GLN A 328 1.98 -14.41 12.64
N PRO A 329 2.08 -15.69 13.00
CA PRO A 329 1.71 -16.78 12.09
C PRO A 329 0.23 -16.71 11.64
N ASP A 330 -0.64 -16.21 12.52
CA ASP A 330 -2.09 -16.02 12.28
C ASP A 330 -2.45 -14.64 11.69
N SER A 331 -1.47 -13.78 11.43
CA SER A 331 -1.66 -12.49 10.75
C SER A 331 -2.49 -12.66 9.46
N PRO A 332 -3.66 -12.02 9.33
CA PRO A 332 -4.49 -12.21 8.13
C PRO A 332 -3.92 -11.43 6.94
N VAL A 333 -3.98 -12.05 5.76
CA VAL A 333 -3.75 -11.40 4.46
C VAL A 333 -5.02 -10.63 4.07
N LEU A 334 -5.11 -9.36 4.48
CA LEU A 334 -6.32 -8.55 4.26
C LEU A 334 -6.37 -7.93 2.86
N VAL A 335 -5.21 -7.69 2.24
CA VAL A 335 -5.13 -7.10 0.92
C VAL A 335 -4.22 -7.95 0.04
N THR A 336 -4.65 -8.18 -1.20
CA THR A 336 -3.78 -8.69 -2.26
C THR A 336 -3.72 -7.70 -3.42
N GLN A 337 -2.52 -7.50 -3.97
CA GLN A 337 -2.24 -6.58 -5.07
C GLN A 337 -1.32 -7.25 -6.10
N CYS A 338 -1.21 -6.66 -7.28
CA CYS A 338 -0.36 -7.16 -8.38
C CYS A 338 0.34 -5.99 -9.08
N GLY A 339 1.27 -6.31 -9.98
CA GLY A 339 1.89 -5.30 -10.82
C GLY A 339 1.00 -4.82 -11.97
N SER A 340 1.52 -3.87 -12.75
CA SER A 340 0.90 -3.34 -13.96
C SER A 340 1.81 -3.59 -15.16
N LEU A 341 1.22 -3.93 -16.31
CA LEU A 341 1.88 -3.95 -17.62
C LEU A 341 1.21 -2.89 -18.51
N GLY A 342 1.90 -1.78 -18.75
CA GLY A 342 1.38 -0.57 -19.38
C GLY A 342 1.50 0.62 -18.43
N ASP A 343 0.42 1.39 -18.32
CA ASP A 343 0.40 2.57 -17.46
C ASP A 343 0.68 2.15 -16.00
N PRO A 344 1.61 2.78 -15.26
CA PRO A 344 1.95 2.37 -13.90
C PRO A 344 0.92 2.82 -12.84
N GLY A 345 -0.18 3.48 -13.23
CA GLY A 345 -1.22 4.00 -12.33
C GLY A 345 -0.78 5.18 -11.46
N THR A 346 0.46 5.65 -11.57
CA THR A 346 1.04 6.72 -10.75
C THR A 346 0.50 8.10 -11.09
N GLY A 347 0.56 9.05 -10.14
CA GLY A 347 -0.04 10.39 -10.28
C GLY A 347 0.71 11.40 -11.13
N GLY A 348 1.93 11.07 -11.51
CA GLY A 348 2.81 11.88 -12.34
C GLY A 348 4.05 11.08 -12.70
N VAL A 349 5.01 11.70 -13.37
CA VAL A 349 6.28 11.10 -13.83
C VAL A 349 7.30 10.89 -12.70
N HIS A 350 7.18 11.64 -11.60
CA HIS A 350 8.19 11.64 -10.55
C HIS A 350 8.25 10.35 -9.74
N TRP A 351 7.34 9.40 -9.95
CA TRP A 351 7.45 8.05 -9.38
C TRP A 351 8.79 7.36 -9.67
N ALA A 352 9.45 7.73 -10.78
CA ALA A 352 10.78 7.24 -11.15
C ALA A 352 11.85 7.53 -10.07
N MET A 353 11.62 8.51 -9.19
CA MET A 353 12.54 8.82 -8.09
C MET A 353 12.55 7.75 -6.98
N HIS A 354 11.54 6.87 -6.97
CA HIS A 354 11.42 5.78 -6.00
C HIS A 354 11.90 4.44 -6.57
N LEU A 355 12.47 4.44 -7.78
CA LEU A 355 13.01 3.25 -8.40
C LEU A 355 14.30 2.80 -7.71
N GLY A 356 14.38 1.49 -7.47
CA GLY A 356 15.62 0.82 -7.10
C GLY A 356 16.69 0.97 -8.19
N GLU A 357 17.95 0.85 -7.77
CA GLU A 357 19.12 1.09 -8.60
C GLU A 357 19.11 0.31 -9.93
N ASP A 358 18.69 -0.96 -9.91
CA ASP A 358 18.61 -1.81 -11.09
C ASP A 358 17.54 -1.34 -12.08
N SER A 359 16.45 -0.76 -11.58
CA SER A 359 15.40 -0.19 -12.42
C SER A 359 15.82 1.17 -12.99
N VAL A 360 16.58 1.97 -12.23
CA VAL A 360 17.21 3.19 -12.76
C VAL A 360 18.22 2.83 -13.85
N GLN A 361 19.04 1.79 -13.66
CA GLN A 361 19.96 1.34 -14.69
C GLN A 361 19.22 0.97 -16.00
N ARG A 362 18.10 0.23 -15.90
CA ARG A 362 17.26 -0.09 -17.06
C ARG A 362 16.61 1.13 -17.70
N LEU A 363 16.19 2.09 -16.88
CA LEU A 363 15.64 3.37 -17.35
C LEU A 363 16.68 4.16 -18.16
N LEU A 364 17.90 4.30 -17.64
CA LEU A 364 18.99 5.02 -18.31
C LEU A 364 19.48 4.30 -19.57
N ALA A 365 19.32 2.99 -19.63
CA ALA A 365 19.64 2.17 -20.80
C ALA A 365 18.48 2.07 -21.82
N ALA A 366 17.35 2.74 -21.61
CA ALA A 366 16.20 2.64 -22.50
C ALA A 366 16.53 3.19 -23.91
N PRO A 367 16.26 2.44 -25.00
CA PRO A 367 16.72 2.79 -26.34
C PRO A 367 16.09 4.06 -26.92
N HIS A 368 14.94 4.48 -26.37
CA HIS A 368 14.20 5.68 -26.77
C HIS A 368 14.51 6.88 -25.84
N GLY A 369 15.49 6.75 -24.94
CA GLY A 369 15.84 7.76 -23.94
C GLY A 369 14.96 7.69 -22.70
N TRP A 370 15.57 8.01 -21.55
CA TRP A 370 14.91 7.87 -20.24
C TRP A 370 13.69 8.80 -20.06
N THR A 371 13.71 10.00 -20.66
CA THR A 371 12.58 10.93 -20.62
C THR A 371 11.35 10.32 -21.29
N ALA A 372 11.49 9.85 -22.53
CA ALA A 372 10.40 9.21 -23.26
C ALA A 372 9.93 7.91 -22.57
N ALA A 373 10.85 7.16 -21.95
CA ALA A 373 10.55 5.95 -21.19
C ALA A 373 9.61 6.17 -20.00
N ILE A 374 9.70 7.33 -19.34
CA ILE A 374 8.79 7.67 -18.24
C ILE A 374 7.49 8.29 -18.76
N GLU A 375 7.59 9.16 -19.77
CA GLU A 375 6.46 9.96 -20.26
C GLU A 375 5.46 9.12 -21.08
N ASN A 376 5.93 8.11 -21.84
CA ASN A 376 5.06 7.25 -22.64
C ASN A 376 4.25 6.25 -21.80
N ARG A 377 4.68 6.00 -20.56
CA ARG A 377 4.05 5.06 -19.60
C ARG A 377 3.84 3.65 -20.16
N LEU A 378 4.71 3.22 -21.05
CA LEU A 378 4.77 1.84 -21.55
C LEU A 378 5.77 1.08 -20.68
N THR A 379 5.31 0.65 -19.50
CA THR A 379 6.18 0.09 -18.46
C THR A 379 5.66 -1.23 -17.94
N TRP A 380 6.54 -2.13 -17.51
CA TRP A 380 6.15 -3.09 -16.48
C TRP A 380 6.58 -2.50 -15.14
N LEU A 381 5.66 -2.43 -14.19
CA LEU A 381 5.94 -2.04 -12.80
C LEU A 381 5.33 -3.09 -11.88
N GLY A 382 6.16 -3.86 -11.18
CA GLY A 382 5.67 -4.95 -10.35
C GLY A 382 6.74 -5.64 -9.53
N SER A 383 6.36 -6.71 -8.83
CA SER A 383 7.27 -7.48 -7.99
C SER A 383 7.86 -8.68 -8.74
N THR A 384 9.14 -8.99 -8.44
CA THR A 384 9.90 -10.13 -9.03
C THR A 384 9.62 -11.46 -8.33
N ARG A 385 9.01 -11.42 -7.15
CA ARG A 385 8.63 -12.54 -6.30
C ARG A 385 7.46 -12.12 -5.40
N THR A 386 6.81 -13.06 -4.73
CA THR A 386 5.74 -12.72 -3.78
C THR A 386 6.31 -11.90 -2.63
N ASN A 387 5.64 -10.79 -2.32
CA ASN A 387 6.10 -9.84 -1.32
C ASN A 387 5.03 -9.54 -0.27
N PHE A 388 5.46 -9.44 0.99
CA PHE A 388 4.61 -9.09 2.12
C PHE A 388 4.94 -7.69 2.64
N PHE A 389 3.90 -6.87 2.83
CA PHE A 389 3.98 -5.48 3.27
C PHE A 389 2.98 -5.23 4.40
N LYS A 390 3.19 -4.19 5.20
CA LYS A 390 2.14 -3.68 6.10
C LYS A 390 1.18 -2.79 5.33
N MET A 391 1.72 -1.77 4.69
CA MET A 391 0.92 -0.76 4.00
C MET A 391 0.63 -1.21 2.56
N PRO A 392 -0.64 -1.39 2.16
CA PRO A 392 -1.02 -1.68 0.79
C PRO A 392 -0.96 -0.42 -0.07
N PHE A 393 -0.43 -0.53 -1.29
CA PHE A 393 -0.34 0.61 -2.23
C PHE A 393 -1.39 0.54 -3.33
N MET A 394 -2.25 -0.50 -3.29
CA MET A 394 -3.34 -0.83 -4.21
C MET A 394 -2.92 -0.94 -5.69
N SER A 395 -3.64 -1.78 -6.43
CA SER A 395 -3.43 -1.98 -7.88
C SER A 395 -4.75 -1.94 -8.63
N GLN A 396 -4.66 -1.85 -9.96
CA GLN A 396 -5.86 -1.82 -10.81
C GLN A 396 -6.74 -3.07 -10.68
N LEU A 397 -6.17 -4.17 -10.19
CA LEU A 397 -6.93 -5.28 -9.62
C LEU A 397 -6.44 -5.50 -8.19
N THR A 398 -7.36 -5.40 -7.23
CA THR A 398 -7.06 -5.51 -5.80
C THR A 398 -8.02 -6.49 -5.14
N GLY A 399 -7.51 -7.40 -4.33
CA GLY A 399 -8.31 -8.24 -3.45
C GLY A 399 -8.39 -7.66 -2.03
N LEU A 400 -9.58 -7.62 -1.44
CA LEU A 400 -9.86 -7.13 -0.09
C LEU A 400 -10.61 -8.21 0.70
N ASP A 401 -10.08 -8.66 1.84
CA ASP A 401 -10.80 -9.61 2.71
C ASP A 401 -11.81 -8.89 3.58
N ASN A 402 -12.98 -8.61 3.01
CA ASN A 402 -14.06 -7.89 3.65
C ASN A 402 -14.95 -8.80 4.54
N SER A 403 -14.49 -10.02 4.83
CA SER A 403 -14.96 -10.80 5.98
C SER A 403 -14.47 -10.19 7.31
N HIS A 404 -13.39 -9.40 7.27
CA HIS A 404 -12.95 -8.54 8.36
C HIS A 404 -13.58 -7.15 8.29
N LEU A 405 -13.57 -6.43 9.42
CA LEU A 405 -13.89 -5.01 9.48
C LEU A 405 -12.82 -4.17 8.77
N LEU A 406 -13.05 -3.81 7.52
CA LEU A 406 -12.22 -2.87 6.75
C LEU A 406 -12.81 -1.45 6.85
N PRO A 407 -12.00 -0.37 6.86
CA PRO A 407 -12.51 1.00 6.87
C PRO A 407 -13.17 1.37 5.53
N PRO A 408 -14.04 2.39 5.46
CA PRO A 408 -14.51 2.93 4.19
C PRO A 408 -13.38 3.67 3.47
N TYR A 409 -13.48 3.83 2.15
CA TYR A 409 -12.61 4.75 1.43
C TYR A 409 -13.12 6.19 1.61
N PHE A 410 -12.21 7.15 1.63
CA PHE A 410 -12.60 8.56 1.53
C PHE A 410 -13.23 8.80 0.15
N PRO A 411 -14.43 9.42 0.02
CA PRO A 411 -15.23 9.27 -1.20
C PRO A 411 -14.66 9.93 -2.45
N ALA A 412 -13.88 11.01 -2.29
CA ALA A 412 -13.43 11.86 -3.38
C ALA A 412 -11.96 12.25 -3.27
N PHE A 413 -11.43 12.81 -4.37
CA PHE A 413 -10.01 13.16 -4.58
C PHE A 413 -9.09 11.94 -4.69
N ARG A 414 -7.85 12.20 -5.13
CA ARG A 414 -6.82 11.18 -5.29
C ARG A 414 -6.08 10.96 -3.97
N GLY A 415 -5.66 9.72 -3.71
CA GLY A 415 -4.91 9.32 -2.51
C GLY A 415 -5.80 8.66 -1.46
N GLU A 416 -7.05 8.40 -1.80
CA GLU A 416 -8.01 7.65 -1.01
C GLU A 416 -7.55 6.22 -0.74
N ASP A 417 -6.78 5.63 -1.67
CA ASP A 417 -6.13 4.33 -1.54
C ASP A 417 -5.04 4.34 -0.45
N ALA A 418 -4.19 5.37 -0.44
CA ALA A 418 -3.17 5.56 0.58
C ALA A 418 -3.80 5.79 1.96
N LEU A 419 -4.88 6.58 2.03
CA LEU A 419 -5.62 6.78 3.28
C LEU A 419 -6.30 5.50 3.76
N PHE A 420 -6.95 4.73 2.86
CA PHE A 420 -7.49 3.41 3.19
C PHE A 420 -6.40 2.49 3.74
N GLY A 421 -5.23 2.43 3.08
CA GLY A 421 -4.10 1.62 3.53
C GLY A 421 -3.59 2.05 4.90
N ALA A 422 -3.47 3.36 5.15
CA ALA A 422 -3.06 3.88 6.45
C ALA A 422 -4.06 3.53 7.56
N MET A 423 -5.37 3.71 7.33
CA MET A 423 -6.41 3.34 8.28
C MET A 423 -6.44 1.82 8.52
N LEU A 424 -6.22 1.01 7.48
CA LEU A 424 -6.19 -0.45 7.60
C LEU A 424 -5.07 -0.89 8.54
N VAL A 425 -3.86 -0.32 8.38
CA VAL A 425 -2.73 -0.62 9.26
C VAL A 425 -2.98 -0.15 10.69
N ALA A 426 -3.62 1.02 10.87
CA ALA A 426 -3.99 1.54 12.18
C ALA A 426 -5.13 0.75 12.86
N MET A 427 -5.95 0.03 12.09
CA MET A 427 -7.02 -0.82 12.64
C MET A 427 -6.53 -2.26 12.90
N HIS A 428 -5.67 -2.79 12.03
CA HIS A 428 -5.22 -4.17 12.05
C HIS A 428 -3.70 -4.25 12.15
N HIS A 429 -3.16 -3.96 13.33
CA HIS A 429 -1.73 -3.88 13.60
C HIS A 429 -0.94 -5.14 13.24
N HIS A 430 -1.57 -6.31 13.19
CA HIS A 430 -0.92 -7.57 12.81
C HIS A 430 -1.22 -8.03 11.38
N SER A 431 -2.14 -7.40 10.66
CA SER A 431 -2.45 -7.80 9.28
C SER A 431 -1.27 -7.59 8.31
N VAL A 432 -1.34 -8.27 7.17
CA VAL A 432 -0.40 -8.08 6.07
C VAL A 432 -1.14 -7.84 4.75
N SER A 433 -0.46 -7.14 3.86
CA SER A 433 -0.80 -7.02 2.45
C SER A 433 0.19 -7.84 1.64
N LEU A 434 -0.30 -8.54 0.62
CA LEU A 434 0.50 -9.39 -0.25
C LEU A 434 0.51 -8.82 -1.67
N GLU A 435 1.69 -8.69 -2.29
CA GLU A 435 1.81 -8.46 -3.72
C GLU A 435 2.27 -9.72 -4.43
N TYR A 436 1.54 -10.08 -5.49
CA TYR A 436 1.91 -11.20 -6.33
C TYR A 436 2.96 -10.83 -7.37
N PRO A 437 3.81 -11.79 -7.77
CA PRO A 437 4.78 -11.61 -8.85
C PRO A 437 4.14 -11.89 -10.20
N TRP A 438 3.11 -11.12 -10.53
CA TRP A 438 2.48 -11.07 -11.85
C TRP A 438 1.75 -9.73 -11.96
N SER A 439 1.39 -9.37 -13.18
CA SER A 439 0.74 -8.10 -13.49
C SER A 439 -0.54 -8.29 -14.29
N VAL A 440 -1.40 -7.27 -14.29
CA VAL A 440 -2.47 -7.13 -15.27
C VAL A 440 -2.09 -6.10 -16.35
N PRO A 441 -2.46 -6.30 -17.63
CA PRO A 441 -2.35 -5.25 -18.63
C PRO A 441 -3.21 -4.06 -18.24
N HIS A 442 -2.61 -2.89 -18.05
CA HIS A 442 -3.29 -1.63 -17.71
C HIS A 442 -3.12 -0.66 -18.87
N LEU A 443 -4.20 -0.49 -19.64
CA LEU A 443 -4.18 0.13 -20.97
C LEU A 443 -5.28 1.19 -21.07
N PRO A 444 -5.16 2.35 -20.37
CA PRO A 444 -6.14 3.43 -20.45
C PRO A 444 -6.49 3.79 -21.89
N LEU A 445 -7.79 3.94 -22.18
CA LEU A 445 -8.26 4.36 -23.51
C LEU A 445 -8.06 5.86 -23.77
N GLU A 446 -7.93 6.63 -22.70
CA GLU A 446 -7.76 8.09 -22.75
C GLU A 446 -6.29 8.43 -22.99
N SER A 447 -6.02 9.37 -23.89
CA SER A 447 -4.68 9.95 -24.04
C SER A 447 -4.33 10.78 -22.81
N ARG A 448 -3.38 10.30 -22.02
CA ARG A 448 -2.85 11.02 -20.84
C ARG A 448 -1.50 11.63 -21.18
N ASN A 449 -1.33 12.94 -20.91
CA ASN A 449 -0.09 13.66 -21.17
C ASN A 449 0.71 13.84 -19.88
N PHE A 450 1.98 13.41 -19.92
CA PHE A 450 2.90 13.47 -18.81
C PHE A 450 4.20 14.14 -19.26
N ASN A 451 4.81 14.94 -18.37
CA ASN A 451 5.99 15.72 -18.71
C ASN A 451 6.95 15.77 -17.53
N ILE A 452 8.22 15.47 -17.77
CA ILE A 452 9.31 15.46 -16.77
C ILE A 452 9.58 16.84 -16.14
N GLN A 453 9.10 17.92 -16.74
CA GLN A 453 9.17 19.29 -16.26
C GLN A 453 8.02 19.67 -15.30
N GLN A 454 7.10 18.74 -14.99
CA GLN A 454 6.11 18.96 -13.94
C GLN A 454 6.80 19.25 -12.58
N PRO A 455 6.14 19.98 -11.67
CA PRO A 455 6.68 20.22 -10.33
C PRO A 455 6.94 18.93 -9.56
N VAL A 456 8.15 18.81 -9.00
CA VAL A 456 8.61 17.62 -8.24
C VAL A 456 8.07 17.63 -6.80
N ALA A 457 8.07 18.80 -6.17
CA ALA A 457 7.69 18.95 -4.76
C ALA A 457 6.19 18.65 -4.56
N VAL A 458 5.89 17.83 -3.56
CA VAL A 458 4.51 17.55 -3.17
C VAL A 458 3.84 18.79 -2.58
N ALA A 459 2.59 19.03 -2.97
CA ALA A 459 1.83 20.21 -2.55
C ALA A 459 0.76 19.90 -1.48
N GLY A 460 0.74 18.68 -0.91
CA GLY A 460 -0.22 18.25 0.11
C GLY A 460 -1.42 17.44 -0.41
N GLY A 461 -2.52 17.45 0.34
CA GLY A 461 -3.77 16.69 0.06
C GLY A 461 -4.00 15.49 0.97
N ILE A 462 -4.89 14.56 0.55
CA ILE A 462 -5.22 13.33 1.30
C ILE A 462 -3.96 12.53 1.74
N PRO A 463 -2.91 12.38 0.92
CA PRO A 463 -1.70 11.66 1.35
C PRO A 463 -1.01 12.22 2.60
N LEU A 464 -1.17 13.52 2.92
CA LEU A 464 -0.64 14.06 4.18
C LEU A 464 -1.36 13.48 5.39
N PHE A 465 -2.68 13.29 5.30
CA PHE A 465 -3.43 12.67 6.38
C PHE A 465 -3.10 11.17 6.51
N ALA A 466 -2.93 10.46 5.39
CA ALA A 466 -2.44 9.09 5.40
C ALA A 466 -1.07 8.98 6.11
N ARG A 467 -0.13 9.88 5.79
CA ARG A 467 1.19 9.91 6.46
C ARG A 467 1.05 10.23 7.94
N TYR A 468 0.27 11.24 8.30
CA TYR A 468 -0.04 11.59 9.69
C TYR A 468 -0.51 10.35 10.47
N LEU A 469 -1.49 9.61 9.95
CA LEU A 469 -1.95 8.37 10.60
C LEU A 469 -0.81 7.36 10.76
N THR A 470 -0.04 7.08 9.70
CA THR A 470 1.04 6.07 9.77
C THR A 470 2.17 6.42 10.74
N GLU A 471 2.43 7.71 10.98
CA GLU A 471 3.46 8.17 11.93
C GLU A 471 3.01 8.03 13.40
N HIS A 472 1.70 7.92 13.65
CA HIS A 472 1.11 7.84 14.99
C HIS A 472 0.56 6.45 15.34
N ILE A 473 0.83 5.43 14.52
CA ILE A 473 0.41 4.05 14.81
C ILE A 473 1.20 3.50 15.98
N ASP A 474 0.51 3.13 17.05
CA ASP A 474 1.08 2.30 18.10
C ASP A 474 0.87 0.82 17.76
N TYR A 475 1.86 0.21 17.09
CA TYR A 475 1.83 -1.23 16.75
C TYR A 475 1.79 -2.16 17.97
N LYS A 476 1.89 -1.61 19.19
CA LYS A 476 1.79 -2.37 20.45
C LYS A 476 0.36 -2.38 20.98
N ASP A 477 -0.52 -1.54 20.45
CA ASP A 477 -1.91 -1.53 20.87
C ASP A 477 -2.60 -2.82 20.41
N THR A 478 -3.16 -3.55 21.37
CA THR A 478 -3.85 -4.82 21.17
C THR A 478 -5.37 -4.67 21.19
N THR A 479 -5.88 -3.43 21.16
CA THR A 479 -7.31 -3.18 21.04
C THR A 479 -7.85 -3.73 19.72
N ASP A 480 -9.15 -4.04 19.72
CA ASP A 480 -9.80 -4.61 18.55
C ASP A 480 -9.96 -3.57 17.42
N PRO A 481 -10.12 -4.01 16.15
CA PRO A 481 -10.24 -3.10 15.02
C PRO A 481 -11.40 -2.09 15.09
N GLN A 482 -12.49 -2.39 15.80
CA GLN A 482 -13.61 -1.46 15.95
C GLN A 482 -13.27 -0.34 16.94
N HIS A 483 -12.55 -0.66 18.03
CA HIS A 483 -12.00 0.36 18.92
C HIS A 483 -11.07 1.33 18.16
N ASN A 484 -10.16 0.81 17.35
CA ASN A 484 -9.23 1.60 16.56
C ASN A 484 -9.95 2.48 15.53
N LEU A 485 -10.99 1.95 14.86
CA LEU A 485 -11.83 2.74 13.95
C LEU A 485 -12.51 3.92 14.67
N ASN A 486 -13.01 3.70 15.88
CA ASN A 486 -13.61 4.76 16.69
C ASN A 486 -12.59 5.81 17.11
N PHE A 487 -11.35 5.40 17.42
CA PHE A 487 -10.26 6.34 17.69
C PHE A 487 -9.95 7.22 16.48
N LEU A 488 -9.91 6.66 15.26
CA LEU A 488 -9.75 7.43 14.02
C LEU A 488 -10.88 8.46 13.82
N ALA A 489 -12.12 8.10 14.15
CA ALA A 489 -13.25 9.03 14.11
C ALA A 489 -13.08 10.19 15.10
N GLN A 490 -12.67 9.88 16.34
CA GLN A 490 -12.41 10.90 17.36
C GLN A 490 -11.23 11.81 17.00
N ASP A 491 -10.19 11.25 16.38
CA ASP A 491 -9.04 12.02 15.96
C ASP A 491 -9.38 13.00 14.83
N ALA A 492 -10.20 12.59 13.86
CA ALA A 492 -10.74 13.50 12.85
C ALA A 492 -11.59 14.63 13.46
N LEU A 493 -12.40 14.35 14.49
CA LEU A 493 -13.14 15.38 15.23
C LEU A 493 -12.21 16.32 15.99
N ARG A 494 -11.17 15.78 16.65
CA ARG A 494 -10.15 16.54 17.36
C ARG A 494 -9.46 17.51 16.41
N MET A 495 -9.00 17.04 15.24
CA MET A 495 -8.43 17.91 14.21
C MET A 495 -9.43 18.98 13.77
N ALA A 496 -10.68 18.61 13.49
CA ALA A 496 -11.73 19.56 13.09
C ALA A 496 -12.09 20.61 14.15
N ALA A 497 -11.65 20.45 15.40
CA ALA A 497 -11.89 21.37 16.52
C ALA A 497 -10.70 22.29 16.85
N ARG A 498 -9.50 22.05 16.31
CA ARG A 498 -8.29 22.85 16.58
C ARG A 498 -8.44 24.29 16.09
N ALA A 499 -7.73 25.26 16.66
CA ALA A 499 -7.76 26.64 16.16
C ALA A 499 -7.11 26.74 14.77
N ASP A 500 -7.42 27.81 14.01
CA ASP A 500 -6.88 27.98 12.64
C ASP A 500 -5.35 28.05 12.64
N ALA A 501 -4.76 28.76 13.60
CA ALA A 501 -3.31 28.85 13.75
C ALA A 501 -2.65 27.48 13.98
N ASP A 502 -3.29 26.62 14.79
CA ASP A 502 -2.78 25.28 15.11
C ASP A 502 -2.92 24.34 13.90
N LEU A 503 -4.03 24.40 13.16
CA LEU A 503 -4.21 23.60 11.95
C LEU A 503 -3.24 23.97 10.84
N LEU A 504 -2.95 25.27 10.66
CA LEU A 504 -1.93 25.72 9.72
C LEU A 504 -0.54 25.24 10.14
N LEU A 505 -0.24 25.24 11.44
CA LEU A 505 1.01 24.72 11.96
C LEU A 505 1.14 23.21 11.73
N ASP A 506 0.08 22.44 12.01
CA ASP A 506 0.06 21.00 11.74
C ASP A 506 0.27 20.71 10.26
N TYR A 507 -0.46 21.41 9.37
CA TYR A 507 -0.30 21.30 7.94
C TYR A 507 1.16 21.55 7.50
N ARG A 508 1.77 22.62 7.99
CA ARG A 508 3.16 22.98 7.66
C ARG A 508 4.14 21.93 8.19
N ALA A 509 3.95 21.46 9.42
CA ALA A 509 4.81 20.46 10.04
C ALA A 509 4.74 19.11 9.29
N GLU A 510 3.53 18.68 8.94
CA GLU A 510 3.32 17.48 8.15
C GLU A 510 3.91 17.64 6.74
N LEU A 511 3.61 18.72 6.03
CA LEU A 511 4.18 18.96 4.71
C LEU A 511 5.72 18.97 4.75
N ALA A 512 6.33 19.61 5.75
CA ALA A 512 7.77 19.64 5.93
C ALA A 512 8.36 18.24 6.17
N ARG A 513 7.72 17.39 6.98
CA ARG A 513 8.12 15.98 7.16
C ARG A 513 8.08 15.22 5.83
N GLY A 514 7.00 15.37 5.06
CA GLY A 514 6.87 14.74 3.74
C GLY A 514 7.96 15.19 2.75
N LEU A 515 8.24 16.49 2.70
CA LEU A 515 9.31 17.06 1.88
C LEU A 515 10.69 16.57 2.32
N ALA A 516 10.94 16.44 3.63
CA ALA A 516 12.21 15.92 4.16
C ALA A 516 12.45 14.46 3.74
N VAL A 517 11.43 13.60 3.80
CA VAL A 517 11.51 12.22 3.29
C VAL A 517 11.80 12.21 1.79
N GLN A 518 11.12 13.07 1.02
CA GLN A 518 11.30 13.17 -0.41
C GLN A 518 12.73 13.67 -0.78
N LEU A 519 13.25 14.65 -0.03
CA LEU A 519 14.63 15.16 -0.18
C LEU A 519 15.66 14.06 0.09
N HIS A 520 15.50 13.32 1.18
CA HIS A 520 16.40 12.22 1.54
C HIS A 520 16.40 11.13 0.44
N ALA A 521 15.23 10.81 -0.12
CA ALA A 521 15.12 9.85 -1.22
C ALA A 521 15.87 10.32 -2.48
N LEU A 522 15.73 11.60 -2.87
CA LEU A 522 16.47 12.15 -4.02
C LEU A 522 17.98 12.18 -3.79
N GLN A 523 18.43 12.63 -2.62
CA GLN A 523 19.87 12.65 -2.29
C GLN A 523 20.45 11.24 -2.28
N SER A 524 19.72 10.28 -1.72
CA SER A 524 20.11 8.88 -1.77
C SER A 524 20.20 8.40 -3.21
N GLN A 525 19.19 8.64 -4.03
CA GLN A 525 19.20 8.22 -5.43
C GLN A 525 20.33 8.89 -6.23
N GLN A 526 20.64 10.16 -5.95
CA GLN A 526 21.75 10.89 -6.55
C GLN A 526 23.08 10.21 -6.28
N ALA A 527 23.37 9.91 -5.01
CA ALA A 527 24.59 9.23 -4.59
C ALA A 527 24.73 7.83 -5.20
N HIS A 528 23.66 7.01 -5.19
CA HIS A 528 23.73 5.65 -5.73
C HIS A 528 23.88 5.63 -7.26
N THR A 529 23.39 6.65 -7.96
CA THR A 529 23.37 6.69 -9.42
C THR A 529 24.51 7.50 -10.04
N GLU A 530 25.40 8.09 -9.22
CA GLU A 530 26.58 8.84 -9.67
C GLU A 530 27.48 7.98 -10.58
N LYS A 531 27.62 6.69 -10.25
CA LYS A 531 28.42 5.72 -11.01
C LYS A 531 27.97 5.53 -12.47
N TYR A 532 26.73 5.89 -12.81
CA TYR A 532 26.21 5.79 -14.18
C TYR A 532 26.58 6.99 -15.04
N GLN A 533 27.14 8.08 -14.46
CA GLN A 533 27.63 9.26 -15.18
C GLN A 533 26.62 9.90 -16.15
N SER A 534 25.31 9.72 -15.92
CA SER A 534 24.26 10.31 -16.75
C SER A 534 24.02 11.77 -16.34
N VAL A 535 24.50 12.71 -17.16
CA VAL A 535 24.37 14.16 -16.91
C VAL A 535 22.90 14.59 -16.79
N GLU A 536 22.05 14.07 -17.68
CA GLU A 536 20.62 14.42 -17.71
C GLU A 536 19.88 13.94 -16.46
N TRP A 537 20.16 12.71 -16.02
CA TRP A 537 19.57 12.15 -14.81
C TRP A 537 20.03 12.87 -13.55
N GLN A 538 21.33 13.18 -13.46
CA GLN A 538 21.87 13.97 -12.35
C GLN A 538 21.28 15.39 -12.33
N GLY A 539 21.08 16.01 -13.50
CA GLY A 539 20.36 17.29 -13.62
C GLY A 539 18.90 17.21 -13.17
N TYR A 540 18.20 16.12 -13.51
CA TYR A 540 16.83 15.87 -13.05
C TYR A 540 16.75 15.77 -11.51
N LEU A 541 17.66 15.01 -10.89
CA LEU A 541 17.72 14.86 -9.44
C LEU A 541 18.10 16.17 -8.75
N ALA A 542 19.10 16.90 -9.27
CA ALA A 542 19.51 18.19 -8.74
C ALA A 542 18.37 19.21 -8.77
N ARG A 543 17.63 19.31 -9.88
CA ARG A 543 16.44 20.17 -9.98
C ARG A 543 15.38 19.79 -8.94
N GLY A 544 15.17 18.49 -8.71
CA GLY A 544 14.25 18.01 -7.67
C GLY A 544 14.70 18.39 -6.26
N ILE A 545 16.00 18.24 -5.96
CA ILE A 545 16.61 18.63 -4.68
C ILE A 545 16.42 20.14 -4.45
N ASP A 546 16.77 20.96 -5.44
CA ASP A 546 16.65 22.42 -5.36
C ASP A 546 15.19 22.84 -5.14
N ALA A 547 14.24 22.25 -5.88
CA ALA A 547 12.82 22.54 -5.75
C ALA A 547 12.29 22.19 -4.35
N ILE A 548 12.69 21.06 -3.78
CA ILE A 548 12.27 20.64 -2.44
C ILE A 548 12.92 21.50 -1.36
N GLN A 549 14.20 21.85 -1.49
CA GLN A 549 14.88 22.76 -0.55
C GLN A 549 14.21 24.13 -0.53
N GLN A 550 13.86 24.69 -1.69
CA GLN A 550 13.09 25.92 -1.79
C GLN A 550 11.72 25.77 -1.11
N ALA A 551 11.00 24.67 -1.37
CA ALA A 551 9.70 24.42 -0.74
C ALA A 551 9.77 24.30 0.79
N ILE A 552 10.79 23.64 1.35
CA ILE A 552 10.97 23.51 2.80
C ILE A 552 11.19 24.87 3.48
N THR A 553 11.93 25.78 2.83
CA THR A 553 12.22 27.11 3.40
C THR A 553 11.10 28.13 3.19
N ALA A 554 10.16 27.86 2.29
CA ALA A 554 9.04 28.75 2.01
C ALA A 554 7.96 28.68 3.10
N ASN A 555 7.24 29.78 3.31
CA ASN A 555 6.07 29.79 4.19
C ASN A 555 4.90 29.10 3.50
N GLN A 556 4.73 27.81 3.76
CA GLN A 556 3.73 26.98 3.09
C GLN A 556 2.30 27.33 3.53
N SER A 557 1.37 27.24 2.58
CA SER A 557 -0.05 27.49 2.77
C SER A 557 -0.89 26.40 2.08
N PRO A 558 -2.06 26.01 2.63
CA PRO A 558 -3.00 25.12 1.95
C PRO A 558 -3.47 25.65 0.59
N THR A 559 -3.39 26.96 0.34
CA THR A 559 -3.71 27.56 -0.98
C THR A 559 -2.77 27.08 -2.09
N GLY A 560 -1.58 26.58 -1.73
CA GLY A 560 -0.62 25.97 -2.66
C GLY A 560 -0.96 24.55 -3.08
N ILE A 561 -1.98 23.90 -2.48
CA ILE A 561 -2.40 22.55 -2.87
C ILE A 561 -2.86 22.57 -4.33
N ARG A 562 -2.34 21.65 -5.14
CA ARG A 562 -2.68 21.56 -6.56
C ARG A 562 -4.19 21.37 -6.76
N GLY A 563 -4.79 22.21 -7.60
CA GLY A 563 -6.22 22.16 -7.94
C GLY A 563 -7.11 23.02 -7.05
N ILE A 564 -6.53 23.74 -6.09
CA ILE A 564 -7.22 24.81 -5.36
C ILE A 564 -7.36 26.05 -6.28
N PRO A 565 -8.52 26.74 -6.29
CA PRO A 565 -8.70 28.00 -7.03
C PRO A 565 -7.74 29.10 -6.56
N GLU A 566 -7.24 29.93 -7.49
CA GLU A 566 -6.26 30.99 -7.20
C GLU A 566 -6.74 32.04 -6.18
N ASN A 567 -8.05 32.25 -6.10
CA ASN A 567 -8.68 33.20 -5.19
C ASN A 567 -9.13 32.59 -3.85
N ALA A 568 -8.86 31.30 -3.61
CA ALA A 568 -9.21 30.65 -2.35
C ALA A 568 -8.35 31.18 -1.20
N THR A 569 -8.98 31.41 -0.06
CA THR A 569 -8.33 31.86 1.17
C THR A 569 -8.00 30.68 2.09
N GLU A 570 -7.02 30.85 2.98
CA GLU A 570 -6.73 29.83 4.01
C GLU A 570 -7.96 29.52 4.86
N ALA A 571 -8.73 30.54 5.26
CA ALA A 571 -9.93 30.38 6.08
C ALA A 571 -10.99 29.49 5.39
N GLU A 572 -11.22 29.71 4.08
CA GLU A 572 -12.15 28.87 3.31
C GLU A 572 -11.67 27.42 3.22
N LEU A 573 -10.37 27.20 3.01
CA LEU A 573 -9.79 25.85 2.93
C LEU A 573 -9.82 25.13 4.27
N LEU A 574 -9.56 25.83 5.37
CA LEU A 574 -9.71 25.28 6.72
C LEU A 574 -11.17 24.96 7.02
N GLY A 575 -12.13 25.79 6.59
CA GLY A 575 -13.56 25.50 6.68
C GLY A 575 -13.96 24.24 5.92
N GLN A 576 -13.45 24.08 4.69
CA GLN A 576 -13.65 22.87 3.89
C GLN A 576 -13.03 21.63 4.56
N PHE A 577 -11.80 21.75 5.07
CA PHE A 577 -11.14 20.68 5.83
C PHE A 577 -11.97 20.25 7.04
N ARG A 578 -12.46 21.18 7.86
CA ARG A 578 -13.31 20.86 9.02
C ARG A 578 -14.59 20.16 8.62
N THR A 579 -15.20 20.57 7.51
CA THR A 579 -16.42 19.95 6.98
C THR A 579 -16.14 18.50 6.57
N MET A 580 -15.05 18.27 5.83
CA MET A 580 -14.63 16.93 5.43
C MET A 580 -14.26 16.05 6.62
N ALA A 581 -13.50 16.58 7.59
CA ALA A 581 -13.08 15.84 8.77
C ALA A 581 -14.28 15.43 9.65
N ARG A 582 -15.27 16.32 9.85
CA ARG A 582 -16.50 16.00 10.59
C ARG A 582 -17.38 14.99 9.84
N GLY A 583 -17.56 15.19 8.53
CA GLY A 583 -18.35 14.28 7.71
C GLY A 583 -17.73 12.87 7.67
N PHE A 584 -16.40 12.78 7.56
CA PHE A 584 -15.70 11.51 7.61
C PHE A 584 -15.74 10.89 9.00
N ALA A 585 -15.58 11.66 10.07
CA ALA A 585 -15.76 11.15 11.43
C ALA A 585 -17.16 10.57 11.67
N ALA A 586 -18.21 11.26 11.19
CA ALA A 586 -19.58 10.77 11.28
C ALA A 586 -19.78 9.46 10.48
N ALA A 587 -19.12 9.34 9.33
CA ALA A 587 -19.11 8.12 8.54
C ALA A 587 -18.40 6.96 9.25
N LEU A 588 -17.22 7.19 9.81
CA LEU A 588 -16.46 6.18 10.56
C LEU A 588 -17.22 5.71 11.80
N ALA A 589 -17.86 6.63 12.53
CA ALA A 589 -18.58 6.33 13.75
C ALA A 589 -19.82 5.43 13.56
N GLY A 590 -20.46 5.45 12.39
CA GLY A 590 -21.60 4.59 12.07
C GLY A 590 -21.25 3.41 11.15
N TRP A 591 -19.98 3.23 10.82
CA TRP A 591 -19.56 2.32 9.74
C TRP A 591 -19.86 0.85 10.04
N VAL A 592 -19.74 0.42 11.31
CA VAL A 592 -19.99 -0.97 11.71
C VAL A 592 -21.47 -1.31 11.49
N GLU A 593 -22.37 -0.45 11.94
CA GLU A 593 -23.81 -0.57 11.77
C GLU A 593 -24.21 -0.50 10.29
N MET A 594 -23.60 0.43 9.53
CA MET A 594 -23.82 0.51 8.08
C MET A 594 -23.48 -0.81 7.38
N ARG A 595 -22.36 -1.45 7.74
CA ARG A 595 -21.97 -2.75 7.17
C ARG A 595 -22.97 -3.85 7.51
N GLN A 596 -23.46 -3.91 8.74
CA GLN A 596 -24.43 -4.91 9.17
C GLN A 596 -25.74 -4.78 8.37
N VAL A 597 -26.26 -3.56 8.23
CA VAL A 597 -27.48 -3.30 7.45
C VAL A 597 -27.24 -3.54 5.96
N ALA A 598 -26.11 -3.11 5.42
CA ALA A 598 -25.78 -3.27 4.01
C ALA A 598 -25.71 -4.74 3.58
N ALA A 599 -25.24 -5.64 4.45
CA ALA A 599 -25.24 -7.08 4.17
C ALA A 599 -26.67 -7.59 3.86
N ALA A 600 -27.64 -7.26 4.72
CA ALA A 600 -29.03 -7.67 4.53
C ALA A 600 -29.67 -7.02 3.29
N LEU A 601 -29.44 -5.73 3.07
CA LEU A 601 -29.95 -5.02 1.88
C LEU A 601 -29.37 -5.60 0.58
N THR A 602 -28.08 -5.94 0.57
CA THR A 602 -27.42 -6.51 -0.60
C THR A 602 -28.02 -7.88 -0.96
N ASP A 603 -28.22 -8.74 0.03
CA ASP A 603 -28.81 -10.07 -0.19
C ASP A 603 -30.28 -9.96 -0.69
N GLN A 604 -31.03 -8.96 -0.23
CA GLN A 604 -32.36 -8.65 -0.75
C GLN A 604 -32.31 -8.17 -2.21
N MET A 605 -31.39 -7.28 -2.57
CA MET A 605 -31.24 -6.78 -3.94
C MET A 605 -30.85 -7.90 -4.92
N ILE A 606 -29.96 -8.81 -4.49
CA ILE A 606 -29.56 -10.00 -5.26
C ILE A 606 -30.73 -10.96 -5.42
N SER A 607 -31.37 -11.37 -4.32
CA SER A 607 -32.43 -12.40 -4.34
C SER A 607 -33.71 -11.93 -5.06
N SER A 608 -34.00 -10.64 -5.04
CA SER A 608 -35.13 -10.06 -5.78
C SER A 608 -34.83 -9.82 -7.26
N ASN A 609 -33.57 -10.01 -7.70
CA ASN A 609 -33.10 -9.66 -9.03
C ASN A 609 -33.35 -8.19 -9.41
N SER A 610 -33.45 -7.28 -8.43
CA SER A 610 -33.73 -5.85 -8.70
C SER A 610 -32.58 -5.16 -9.43
N ILE A 611 -31.37 -5.68 -9.27
CA ILE A 611 -30.13 -5.17 -9.87
C ILE A 611 -29.61 -6.02 -11.05
N LEU A 612 -30.40 -6.97 -11.56
CA LEU A 612 -30.09 -7.58 -12.86
C LEU A 612 -30.37 -6.56 -13.97
N PRO A 613 -29.43 -6.36 -14.92
CA PRO A 613 -29.67 -5.51 -16.07
C PRO A 613 -30.77 -6.15 -16.93
N ARG A 614 -31.91 -5.46 -17.07
CA ARG A 614 -33.00 -5.84 -17.96
C ARG A 614 -32.80 -5.25 -19.35
#